data_AF-A0A7K1UPU6-F1
#
_entry.id   AF-A0A7K1UPU6-F1
#
_cell.length_a   1.000
_cell.length_b   1.000
_cell.length_c   1.000
_cell.angle_alpha   90.00
_cell.angle_beta   90.00
_cell.angle_gamma   90.00
#
_symmetry.space_group_name_H-M   'P 1'
#
loop_
_entity.id
_entity.type
_entity.pdbx_description
1 polymer ?
#
loop_
_entity_poly.entity_id
_entity_poly.type
_entity_poly.pdbx_seq_one_letter_code
_entity_poly.pdbx_strand_id
1 'polypeptide(L)'
;MGFEDRPLLPDWHELLAAFCGHIGDQPEDHAVTRWARALAELHLQRREQAGDTGGIDELRAQLVAFIDEWVTSRALPRGVARAESLGAVVDAMAAAHVRAVHLLKTAEKVSDEQVHAAWFLLAQMADGWTDRAAGVVGPRIRRSA
;
A
#
# COMPACT_ATOMS: atom_id res chain seq x y z
N MET A 1 12.40 4.88 28.88
CA MET A 1 11.89 5.26 27.55
C MET A 1 12.18 4.08 26.64
N GLY A 2 11.20 3.20 26.44
CA GLY A 2 11.39 2.02 25.61
C GLY A 2 11.52 2.45 24.16
N PHE A 3 12.59 2.02 23.48
CA PHE A 3 12.58 2.01 22.02
C PHE A 3 11.57 0.94 21.63
N GLU A 4 10.33 1.34 21.36
CA GLU A 4 9.40 0.48 20.64
C GLU A 4 10.08 0.17 19.31
N ASP A 5 10.36 -1.12 19.09
CA ASP A 5 10.92 -1.62 17.85
C ASP A 5 9.81 -1.49 16.80
N ARG A 6 9.62 -0.26 16.27
CA ARG A 6 8.58 0.03 15.28
C ARG A 6 8.86 -0.88 14.08
N PRO A 7 7.87 -1.66 13.62
CA PRO A 7 8.07 -2.53 12.47
C PRO A 7 8.58 -1.71 11.27
N LEU A 8 9.48 -2.32 10.50
CA LEU A 8 10.12 -1.63 9.38
C LEU A 8 9.11 -1.25 8.28
N LEU A 9 8.01 -1.99 8.16
CA LEU A 9 6.93 -1.68 7.24
C LEU A 9 5.67 -1.29 8.01
N PRO A 10 4.84 -0.41 7.43
CA PRO A 10 3.54 -0.09 7.98
C PRO A 10 2.65 -1.34 7.97
N ASP A 11 1.78 -1.46 8.96
CA ASP A 11 0.75 -2.49 8.94
C ASP A 11 -0.34 -2.18 7.89
N TRP A 12 -1.28 -3.11 7.70
CA TRP A 12 -2.34 -2.91 6.72
C TRP A 12 -3.32 -1.80 7.11
N HIS A 13 -3.51 -1.51 8.40
CA HIS A 13 -4.36 -0.40 8.85
C HIS A 13 -3.73 0.94 8.48
N GLU A 14 -2.42 1.08 8.66
CA GLU A 14 -1.66 2.27 8.25
C GLU A 14 -1.72 2.48 6.73
N LEU A 15 -1.60 1.40 5.93
CA LEU A 15 -1.80 1.50 4.47
C LEU A 15 -3.22 1.94 4.12
N LEU A 16 -4.25 1.35 4.73
CA LEU A 16 -5.64 1.78 4.49
C LEU A 16 -5.89 3.22 4.93
N ALA A 17 -5.33 3.65 6.06
CA ALA A 17 -5.42 5.04 6.52
C ALA A 17 -4.75 6.00 5.52
N ALA A 18 -3.62 5.61 4.94
CA ALA A 18 -2.95 6.37 3.90
C ALA A 18 -3.79 6.44 2.61
N PHE A 19 -4.39 5.33 2.17
CA PHE A 19 -5.30 5.33 1.00
C PHE A 19 -6.53 6.21 1.21
N CYS A 20 -7.06 6.26 2.44
CA CYS A 20 -8.13 7.17 2.83
C CYS A 20 -7.68 8.64 2.92
N GLY A 21 -6.37 8.93 2.84
CA GLY A 21 -5.82 10.27 3.01
C GLY A 21 -5.79 10.76 4.46
N HIS A 22 -5.86 9.86 5.45
CA HIS A 22 -5.78 10.23 6.87
C HIS A 22 -4.34 10.40 7.37
N ILE A 23 -3.37 9.77 6.71
CA ILE A 23 -1.93 9.89 6.99
C ILE A 23 -1.14 9.94 5.67
N GLY A 24 0.17 10.16 5.72
CA GLY A 24 1.05 10.09 4.56
C GLY A 24 1.15 11.41 3.78
N ASP A 25 0.69 12.52 4.35
CA ASP A 25 0.82 13.86 3.79
C ASP A 25 1.99 14.65 4.42
N GLN A 26 2.50 14.21 5.57
CA GLN A 26 3.58 14.91 6.26
C GLN A 26 4.97 14.37 5.89
N PRO A 27 6.01 15.22 5.82
CA PRO A 27 7.37 14.79 5.51
C PRO A 27 7.95 13.74 6.47
N GLU A 28 7.57 13.80 7.75
CA GLU A 28 7.97 12.89 8.83
C GLU A 28 7.23 11.56 8.83
N ASP A 29 6.15 11.43 8.05
CA ASP A 29 5.43 10.17 7.93
C ASP A 29 6.29 9.09 7.30
N HIS A 30 5.93 7.83 7.58
CA HIS A 30 6.61 6.68 7.02
C HIS A 30 6.63 6.76 5.47
N ALA A 31 7.80 6.57 4.85
CA ALA A 31 7.94 6.75 3.40
C ALA A 31 6.95 5.90 2.60
N VAL A 32 6.74 4.65 3.01
CA VAL A 32 5.77 3.74 2.37
C VAL A 32 4.34 4.26 2.50
N THR A 33 3.90 4.83 3.63
CA THR A 33 2.53 5.36 3.76
C THR A 33 2.34 6.60 2.89
N ARG A 34 3.37 7.46 2.77
CA ARG A 34 3.34 8.61 1.84
C ARG A 34 3.18 8.18 0.38
N TRP A 35 3.93 7.17 -0.05
CA TRP A 35 3.78 6.63 -1.41
C TRP A 35 2.46 5.88 -1.60
N ALA A 36 1.96 5.16 -0.58
CA ALA A 36 0.65 4.52 -0.62
C ALA A 36 -0.48 5.54 -0.84
N ARG A 37 -0.44 6.67 -0.12
CA ARG A 37 -1.37 7.79 -0.32
C ARG A 37 -1.30 8.30 -1.75
N ALA A 38 -0.10 8.60 -2.25
CA ALA A 38 0.09 9.10 -3.61
C ALA A 38 -0.41 8.11 -4.68
N LEU A 39 -0.22 6.80 -4.47
CA LEU A 39 -0.78 5.76 -5.35
C LEU A 39 -2.31 5.80 -5.37
N ALA A 40 -2.97 5.94 -4.21
CA ALA A 40 -4.42 6.07 -4.15
C ALA A 40 -4.94 7.34 -4.85
N GLU A 41 -4.24 8.47 -4.69
CA GLU A 41 -4.54 9.73 -5.38
C GLU A 41 -4.41 9.58 -6.90
N LEU A 42 -3.37 8.88 -7.39
CA LEU A 42 -3.18 8.59 -8.81
C LEU A 42 -4.25 7.65 -9.38
N HIS A 43 -4.68 6.64 -8.62
CA HIS A 43 -5.80 5.78 -9.03
C HIS A 43 -7.12 6.54 -9.08
N LEU A 44 -7.35 7.47 -8.15
CA LEU A 44 -8.52 8.35 -8.19
C LEU A 44 -8.48 9.25 -9.43
N GLN A 45 -7.37 9.95 -9.65
CA GLN A 45 -7.18 10.81 -10.83
C GLN A 45 -7.35 10.03 -12.14
N ARG A 46 -6.78 8.82 -12.22
CA ARG A 46 -6.92 7.94 -13.39
C ARG A 46 -8.38 7.64 -13.71
N ARG A 47 -9.22 7.44 -12.70
CA ARG A 47 -10.64 7.13 -12.87
C ARG A 47 -11.47 8.33 -13.32
N GLU A 48 -11.08 9.53 -12.89
CA GLU A 48 -11.80 10.78 -13.20
C GLU A 48 -11.41 11.34 -14.58
N GLN A 49 -10.20 11.02 -15.05
CA GLN A 49 -9.68 11.51 -16.32
C GLN A 49 -10.22 10.71 -17.51
N ALA A 50 -10.88 11.40 -18.43
CA ALA A 50 -11.19 10.86 -19.75
C ALA A 50 -10.02 11.13 -20.71
N GLY A 51 -9.49 10.07 -21.35
CA GLY A 51 -8.43 10.19 -22.36
C GLY A 51 -7.11 9.53 -21.95
N ASP A 52 -5.99 10.11 -22.36
CA ASP A 52 -4.66 9.55 -22.12
C ASP A 52 -4.31 9.53 -20.63
N THR A 53 -3.90 8.37 -20.12
CA THR A 53 -3.50 8.15 -18.71
C THR A 53 -2.02 7.74 -18.60
N GLY A 54 -1.24 7.84 -19.68
CA GLY A 54 0.16 7.41 -19.74
C GLY A 54 1.04 8.03 -18.65
N GLY A 55 0.96 9.35 -18.45
CA GLY A 55 1.73 10.02 -17.39
C GLY A 55 1.37 9.57 -15.97
N ILE A 56 0.10 9.25 -15.70
CA ILE A 56 -0.34 8.71 -14.42
C ILE A 56 0.23 7.30 -14.22
N ASP A 57 0.24 6.49 -15.28
CA ASP A 57 0.76 5.13 -15.27
C ASP A 57 2.27 5.09 -15.06
N GLU A 58 3.01 6.01 -15.69
CA GLU A 58 4.44 6.19 -15.49
C GLU A 58 4.77 6.62 -14.06
N LEU A 59 4.02 7.56 -13.49
CA LEU A 59 4.25 7.99 -12.11
C LEU A 59 3.92 6.89 -11.11
N ARG A 60 2.84 6.12 -11.33
CA ARG A 60 2.50 4.94 -10.53
C ARG A 60 3.63 3.91 -10.56
N ALA A 61 4.18 3.61 -11.74
CA ALA A 61 5.31 2.69 -11.86
C ALA A 61 6.58 3.18 -11.14
N GLN A 62 6.83 4.49 -11.15
CA GLN A 62 7.95 5.09 -10.39
C GLN A 62 7.76 4.94 -8.87
N LEU A 63 6.56 5.19 -8.35
CA LEU A 63 6.27 5.01 -6.92
C LEU A 63 6.41 3.54 -6.48
N VAL A 64 5.97 2.60 -7.33
CA VAL A 64 6.20 1.15 -7.11
C VAL A 64 7.69 0.86 -6.97
N ALA A 65 8.52 1.35 -7.90
CA ALA A 65 9.96 1.15 -7.85
C ALA A 65 10.60 1.78 -6.60
N PHE A 66 10.15 2.97 -6.18
CA PHE A 66 10.65 3.61 -4.95
C PHE A 66 10.32 2.82 -3.69
N ILE A 67 9.14 2.21 -3.60
CA ILE A 67 8.81 1.32 -2.48
C ILE A 67 9.78 0.13 -2.45
N ASP A 68 9.98 -0.54 -3.59
CA ASP A 68 10.86 -1.71 -3.67
C ASP A 68 12.32 -1.37 -3.33
N GLU A 69 12.83 -0.25 -3.83
CA GLU A 69 14.19 0.24 -3.53
C GLU A 69 14.32 0.63 -2.05
N TRP A 70 13.32 1.30 -1.49
CA TRP A 70 13.31 1.67 -0.08
C TRP A 70 13.35 0.46 0.85
N VAL A 71 12.60 -0.61 0.51
CA VAL A 71 12.63 -1.88 1.24
C VAL A 71 13.99 -2.55 1.11
N THR A 72 14.50 -2.69 -0.12
CA THR A 72 15.74 -3.42 -0.42
C THR A 72 16.96 -2.76 0.20
N SER A 73 16.95 -1.43 0.34
CA SER A 73 18.02 -0.67 1.01
C SER A 73 18.01 -0.80 2.54
N ARG A 74 16.91 -1.27 3.15
CA ARG A 74 16.73 -1.30 4.62
C ARG A 74 16.53 -2.69 5.21
N ALA A 75 16.16 -3.68 4.42
CA ALA A 75 15.93 -5.03 4.89
C ALA A 75 16.34 -6.08 3.87
N LEU A 76 16.39 -7.32 4.36
CA LEU A 76 16.49 -8.51 3.52
C LEU A 76 15.11 -9.19 3.51
N PRO A 77 14.31 -9.03 2.45
CA PRO A 77 13.04 -9.75 2.31
C PRO A 77 13.25 -11.26 2.38
N ARG A 78 12.37 -11.97 3.10
CA ARG A 78 12.35 -13.43 3.20
C ARG A 78 10.98 -13.99 2.81
N GLY A 79 10.94 -15.27 2.44
CA GLY A 79 9.69 -15.96 2.09
C GLY A 79 8.99 -15.30 0.91
N VAL A 80 7.67 -15.10 1.04
CA VAL A 80 6.82 -14.48 0.01
C VAL A 80 7.25 -13.05 -0.35
N ALA A 81 7.76 -12.27 0.62
CA ALA A 81 8.22 -10.90 0.38
C ALA A 81 9.47 -10.82 -0.51
N ARG A 82 10.22 -11.92 -0.69
CA ARG A 82 11.38 -11.97 -1.60
C ARG A 82 10.97 -12.21 -3.06
N ALA A 83 9.86 -12.92 -3.27
CA ALA A 83 9.45 -13.38 -4.59
C ALA A 83 8.62 -12.34 -5.36
N GLU A 84 8.11 -11.31 -4.67
CA GLU A 84 7.18 -10.34 -5.22
C GLU A 84 7.66 -8.90 -4.97
N SER A 85 7.29 -7.99 -5.87
CA SER A 85 7.44 -6.54 -5.66
C SER A 85 6.45 -6.09 -4.58
N LEU A 86 6.95 -5.60 -3.45
CA LEU A 86 6.09 -5.07 -2.40
C LEU A 86 5.43 -3.77 -2.84
N GLY A 87 6.11 -2.97 -3.66
CA GLY A 87 5.53 -1.80 -4.30
C GLY A 87 4.32 -2.15 -5.15
N ALA A 88 4.39 -3.21 -5.95
CA ALA A 88 3.28 -3.66 -6.78
C ALA A 88 2.09 -4.17 -5.94
N VAL A 89 2.36 -4.80 -4.79
CA VAL A 89 1.30 -5.21 -3.84
C VAL A 89 0.60 -3.99 -3.25
N VAL A 90 1.35 -2.97 -2.80
CA VAL A 90 0.78 -1.72 -2.28
C VAL A 90 -0.04 -0.99 -3.36
N ASP A 91 0.46 -0.96 -4.60
CA ASP A 91 -0.26 -0.38 -5.74
C ASP A 91 -1.58 -1.10 -6.03
N ALA A 92 -1.58 -2.43 -6.03
CA ALA A 92 -2.77 -3.23 -6.22
C ALA A 92 -3.80 -3.01 -5.08
N MET A 93 -3.33 -2.88 -3.83
CA MET A 93 -4.18 -2.53 -2.69
C MET A 93 -4.80 -1.14 -2.84
N ALA A 94 -4.03 -0.14 -3.26
CA ALA A 94 -4.53 1.20 -3.52
C ALA A 94 -5.62 1.19 -4.61
N ALA A 95 -5.40 0.47 -5.72
CA ALA A 95 -6.38 0.31 -6.78
C ALA A 95 -7.67 -0.37 -6.29
N ALA A 96 -7.54 -1.45 -5.50
CA ALA A 96 -8.68 -2.18 -4.93
C ALA A 96 -9.48 -1.29 -3.97
N HIS A 97 -8.81 -0.51 -3.11
CA HIS A 97 -9.43 0.45 -2.22
C HIS A 97 -10.24 1.50 -2.98
N VAL A 98 -9.61 2.18 -3.96
CA VAL A 98 -10.29 3.20 -4.78
C VAL A 98 -11.50 2.61 -5.51
N ARG A 99 -11.40 1.37 -6.00
CA ARG A 99 -12.52 0.65 -6.62
C ARG A 99 -13.65 0.37 -5.64
N ALA A 100 -13.34 -0.15 -4.44
CA ALA A 100 -14.34 -0.48 -3.43
C ALA A 100 -15.09 0.77 -2.95
N VAL A 101 -14.37 1.86 -2.68
CA VAL A 101 -14.95 3.15 -2.29
C VAL A 101 -15.82 3.73 -3.39
N HIS A 102 -15.39 3.65 -4.66
CA HIS A 102 -16.20 4.11 -5.77
C HIS A 102 -17.50 3.32 -5.88
N LEU A 103 -17.42 1.99 -5.88
CA LEU A 103 -18.61 1.13 -5.99
C LEU A 103 -19.59 1.39 -4.83
N LEU A 104 -19.08 1.58 -3.61
CA LEU A 104 -19.91 1.93 -2.46
C LEU A 104 -20.67 3.27 -2.67
N LYS A 105 -20.05 4.24 -3.34
CA LYS A 105 -20.64 5.56 -3.61
C LYS A 105 -21.62 5.57 -4.80
N THR A 106 -21.43 4.67 -5.77
CA THR A 106 -22.18 4.70 -7.04
C THR A 106 -23.18 3.57 -7.20
N ALA A 107 -23.09 2.49 -6.41
CA ALA A 107 -24.04 1.40 -6.47
C ALA A 107 -25.44 1.86 -6.02
N GLU A 108 -26.47 1.28 -6.63
CA GLU A 108 -27.86 1.54 -6.23
C GLU A 108 -28.13 0.96 -4.83
N LYS A 109 -27.54 -0.19 -4.51
CA LYS A 109 -27.63 -0.82 -3.20
C LYS A 109 -26.27 -1.27 -2.70
N VAL A 110 -26.00 -1.03 -1.42
CA VAL A 110 -24.77 -1.49 -0.75
C VAL A 110 -24.68 -3.02 -0.70
N SER A 111 -25.83 -3.71 -0.75
CA SER A 111 -25.90 -5.17 -0.81
C SER A 111 -25.54 -5.77 -2.17
N ASP A 112 -25.21 -4.95 -3.16
CA ASP A 112 -24.85 -5.45 -4.49
C ASP A 112 -23.60 -6.32 -4.41
N GLU A 113 -23.65 -7.49 -5.05
CA GLU A 113 -22.57 -8.49 -5.07
C GLU A 113 -21.21 -7.88 -5.46
N GLN A 114 -21.23 -6.88 -6.35
CA GLN A 114 -20.03 -6.18 -6.80
C GLN A 114 -19.39 -5.32 -5.70
N VAL A 115 -20.18 -4.71 -4.83
CA VAL A 115 -19.68 -3.96 -3.66
C VAL A 115 -19.05 -4.95 -2.69
N HIS A 116 -19.75 -6.05 -2.37
CA HIS A 116 -19.23 -7.09 -1.49
C HIS A 116 -17.91 -7.70 -2.01
N ALA A 117 -17.87 -8.09 -3.28
CA ALA A 117 -16.69 -8.67 -3.90
C ALA A 117 -15.48 -7.71 -3.88
N ALA A 118 -15.69 -6.41 -4.08
CA ALA A 118 -14.61 -5.42 -4.03
C ALA A 118 -14.02 -5.27 -2.62
N TRP A 119 -14.88 -5.19 -1.59
CA TRP A 119 -14.42 -5.14 -0.20
C TRP A 119 -13.78 -6.46 0.26
N PHE A 120 -14.31 -7.60 -0.17
CA PHE A 120 -13.73 -8.91 0.12
C PHE A 120 -12.34 -9.09 -0.51
N LEU A 121 -12.13 -8.60 -1.74
CA LEU A 121 -10.81 -8.58 -2.37
C LEU A 121 -9.82 -7.72 -1.57
N LEU A 122 -10.22 -6.52 -1.15
CA LEU A 122 -9.36 -5.64 -0.36
C LEU A 122 -8.97 -6.30 0.99
N ALA A 123 -9.91 -6.97 1.65
CA ALA A 123 -9.65 -7.69 2.89
C ALA A 123 -8.63 -8.83 2.70
N GLN A 124 -8.76 -9.62 1.62
CA GLN A 124 -7.78 -10.66 1.29
C GLN A 124 -6.38 -10.08 1.02
N MET A 125 -6.30 -8.93 0.33
CA MET A 125 -5.02 -8.28 0.09
C MET A 125 -4.40 -7.74 1.40
N ALA A 126 -5.21 -7.21 2.32
CA ALA A 126 -4.74 -6.75 3.63
C ALA A 126 -4.20 -7.91 4.50
N ASP A 127 -4.87 -9.06 4.48
CA ASP A 127 -4.38 -10.29 5.12
C ASP A 127 -3.03 -10.71 4.51
N GLY A 128 -2.96 -10.77 3.18
CA GLY A 128 -1.71 -11.08 2.47
C GLY A 128 -0.59 -10.07 2.69
N TRP A 129 -0.90 -8.79 2.93
CA TRP A 129 0.10 -7.78 3.29
C TRP A 129 0.67 -8.06 4.69
N THR A 130 -0.15 -8.46 5.64
CA THR A 130 0.28 -8.77 7.00
C THR A 130 1.39 -9.83 7.02
N ASP A 131 1.21 -10.91 6.25
CA ASP A 131 2.22 -11.95 6.10
C ASP A 131 3.51 -11.46 5.41
N ARG A 132 3.37 -10.60 4.39
CA ARG A 132 4.50 -10.02 3.66
C ARG A 132 5.30 -9.06 4.54
N ALA A 133 4.62 -8.16 5.26
CA ALA A 133 5.24 -7.22 6.18
C ALA A 133 6.01 -7.94 7.29
N ALA A 134 5.44 -9.01 7.85
CA ALA A 134 6.13 -9.86 8.83
C ALA A 134 7.39 -10.55 8.26
N GLY A 135 7.42 -10.81 6.94
CA GLY A 135 8.57 -11.37 6.23
C GLY A 135 9.72 -10.39 5.96
N VAL A 136 9.52 -9.09 6.18
CA VAL A 136 10.54 -8.05 5.99
C VAL A 136 11.19 -7.71 7.33
N VAL A 137 12.33 -8.34 7.59
CA VAL A 137 13.07 -8.17 8.84
C VAL A 137 14.27 -7.25 8.61
N GLY A 138 14.38 -6.19 9.41
CA GLY A 138 15.53 -5.28 9.41
C GLY A 138 16.85 -5.97 9.77
N PRO A 139 18.00 -5.28 9.64
CA PRO A 139 19.29 -5.82 9.98
C PRO A 139 19.32 -6.11 11.49
N ARG A 140 19.62 -7.36 11.88
CA ARG A 140 19.86 -7.68 13.30
C ARG A 140 21.15 -6.99 13.71
N ILE A 141 21.06 -5.85 14.40
CA ILE A 141 22.21 -5.23 15.04
C ILE A 141 22.63 -6.17 16.17
N ARG A 142 23.77 -6.87 16.04
CA ARG A 142 24.37 -7.55 17.19
C ARG A 142 24.73 -6.46 18.19
N ARG A 143 24.04 -6.43 19.33
CA ARG A 143 24.54 -5.71 20.50
C ARG A 143 25.79 -6.46 20.99
N SER A 144 26.96 -5.88 20.74
CA SER A 144 28.19 -6.30 21.42
C SER A 144 28.01 -6.02 22.91
N ALA A 145 28.23 -7.04 23.73
CA ALA A 145 28.24 -6.97 25.19
C ALA A 145 29.49 -6.23 25.70
#